data_AF-A0A1Q4EBJ7-F1
#
_entry.id   AF-A0A1Q4EBJ7-F1
#
_cell.length_a   1.000
_cell.length_b   1.000
_cell.length_c   1.000
_cell.angle_alpha   90.00
_cell.angle_beta   90.00
_cell.angle_gamma   90.00
#
_symmetry.space_group_name_H-M   'P 1'
#
loop_
_entity.id
_entity.type
_entity.pdbx_description
1 polymer ?
#
loop_
_entity_poly.entity_id
_entity_poly.type
_entity_poly.pdbx_seq_one_letter_code
_entity_poly.pdbx_strand_id
1 'polypeptide(L)'
;MFEPEDEEPRYRRVSDIGRSDLFEALKSLAGFAENPFLVMQASQLCHVDNLLNGLEEQVLQQMAEDDPPRSTMAMVQALSPMWIFAAYELLRTWRQRCEEVIKLAENGGFDQKASHLERELGYRHYDRELRAQQLRDAQERPELVDQMRVDLRRTEMGFTTLEFIRVALAKHEVSKKGNKKPIAFAPGLALPNRHTGSMDYEMSNGGSIIGYVSRRDIAETIRFFPEADNPSDEDLTGFRHYMNPHDVEPPGSNGSTP
;
A
#
# COMPACT_ATOMS: atom_id res chain seq x y z
N MET A 1 -25.49 12.97 13.22
CA MET A 1 -25.29 12.00 14.30
C MET A 1 -23.98 12.44 14.96
N PHE A 2 -24.04 12.97 16.17
CA PHE A 2 -22.86 13.43 16.89
C PHE A 2 -22.19 12.19 17.50
N GLU A 3 -20.94 11.91 17.13
CA GLU A 3 -20.13 10.88 17.78
C GLU A 3 -19.81 11.35 19.22
N PRO A 4 -19.81 10.44 20.20
CA PRO A 4 -19.55 10.79 21.60
C PRO A 4 -18.11 11.33 21.78
N GLU A 5 -17.96 12.38 22.60
CA GLU A 5 -16.71 13.13 22.85
C GLU A 5 -15.58 12.32 23.53
N ASP A 6 -15.80 11.04 23.85
CA ASP A 6 -14.88 10.16 24.59
C ASP A 6 -14.14 9.14 23.71
N GLU A 7 -14.29 9.15 22.38
CA GLU A 7 -13.45 8.34 21.49
C GLU A 7 -12.08 9.01 21.29
N GLU A 8 -11.00 8.26 21.55
CA GLU A 8 -9.66 8.71 21.16
C GLU A 8 -9.67 9.15 19.69
N PRO A 9 -9.00 10.25 19.35
CA PRO A 9 -9.04 10.76 17.98
C PRO A 9 -8.56 9.67 17.03
N ARG A 10 -9.44 9.27 16.11
CA ARG A 10 -9.20 8.23 15.10
C ARG A 10 -7.89 8.42 14.32
N TYR A 11 -7.41 9.65 14.22
CA TYR A 11 -6.19 10.01 13.52
C TYR A 11 -5.23 10.78 14.43
N ARG A 12 -3.94 10.40 14.35
CA ARG A 12 -2.85 11.22 14.91
C ARG A 12 -2.84 12.59 14.24
N ARG A 13 -2.64 13.65 15.04
CA ARG A 13 -2.46 15.00 14.50
C ARG A 13 -1.19 15.04 13.66
N VAL A 14 -1.13 15.94 12.69
CA VAL A 14 0.06 16.08 11.83
C VAL A 14 1.29 16.45 12.65
N SER A 15 1.12 17.25 13.72
CA SER A 15 2.19 17.58 14.67
C SER A 15 2.81 16.37 15.36
N ASP A 16 2.07 15.28 15.50
CA ASP A 16 2.45 14.10 16.26
C ASP A 16 3.10 13.03 15.38
N ILE A 17 3.13 13.26 14.06
CA ILE A 17 3.83 12.39 13.11
C ILE A 17 5.26 12.84 12.99
N GLY A 18 6.18 11.94 13.33
CA GLY A 18 7.60 12.18 13.13
C GLY A 18 7.91 12.29 11.63
N ARG A 19 8.75 13.26 11.29
CA ARG A 19 9.15 13.55 9.90
C ARG A 19 9.80 12.37 9.18
N SER A 20 10.34 11.41 9.92
CA SER A 20 10.99 10.22 9.40
C SER A 20 10.18 8.94 9.58
N ASP A 21 8.99 8.99 10.20
CA ASP A 21 8.25 7.78 10.62
C ASP A 21 7.96 6.84 9.44
N LEU A 22 7.47 7.39 8.32
CA LEU A 22 7.20 6.59 7.11
C LEU A 22 8.49 5.95 6.56
N PHE A 23 9.59 6.71 6.56
CA PHE A 23 10.87 6.23 6.07
C PHE A 23 11.44 5.12 6.94
N GLU A 24 11.45 5.30 8.26
CA GLU A 24 11.96 4.31 9.20
C GLU A 24 11.09 3.04 9.19
N ALA A 25 9.77 3.18 9.10
CA ALA A 25 8.85 2.04 8.99
C ALA A 25 9.09 1.18 7.73
N LEU A 26 9.35 1.82 6.59
CA LEU A 26 9.70 1.10 5.36
C LEU A 26 11.09 0.46 5.46
N LYS A 27 12.06 1.19 6.01
CA LYS A 27 13.45 0.75 6.13
C LYS A 27 13.62 -0.40 7.12
N SER A 28 12.74 -0.54 8.11
CA SER A 28 12.76 -1.66 9.06
C SER A 28 12.28 -2.98 8.47
N LEU A 29 11.66 -2.98 7.28
CA LEU A 29 11.25 -4.22 6.61
C LEU A 29 12.48 -5.03 6.17
N ALA A 30 12.40 -6.36 6.31
CA ALA A 30 13.48 -7.27 5.99
C ALA A 30 14.00 -7.09 4.55
N GLY A 31 15.32 -6.97 4.39
CA GLY A 31 15.98 -6.82 3.10
C GLY A 31 15.78 -5.45 2.43
N PHE A 32 15.07 -4.52 3.08
CA PHE A 32 14.80 -3.20 2.50
C PHE A 32 16.03 -2.29 2.57
N ALA A 33 16.66 -2.21 3.74
CA ALA A 33 17.80 -1.33 4.01
C ALA A 33 19.04 -1.70 3.18
N GLU A 34 19.19 -2.98 2.83
CA GLU A 34 20.29 -3.50 2.01
C GLU A 34 20.21 -3.08 0.54
N ASN A 35 19.13 -2.41 0.14
CA ASN A 35 18.95 -1.90 -1.22
C ASN A 35 18.96 -0.35 -1.23
N PRO A 36 20.07 0.28 -1.66
CA PRO A 36 20.19 1.74 -1.69
C PRO A 36 19.11 2.44 -2.51
N PHE A 37 18.61 1.81 -3.58
CA PHE A 37 17.56 2.40 -4.42
C PHE A 37 16.19 2.37 -3.73
N LEU A 38 15.86 1.29 -3.00
CA LEU A 38 14.64 1.26 -2.19
C LEU A 38 14.71 2.29 -1.06
N VAL A 39 15.86 2.40 -0.39
CA VAL A 39 16.09 3.42 0.66
C VAL A 39 15.94 4.84 0.10
N MET A 40 16.53 5.13 -1.07
CA MET A 40 16.40 6.42 -1.73
C MET A 40 14.93 6.74 -2.09
N GLN A 41 14.21 5.77 -2.67
CA GLN A 41 12.80 5.93 -3.02
C GLN A 41 11.91 6.11 -1.78
N ALA A 42 12.17 5.37 -0.70
CA ALA A 42 11.45 5.54 0.58
C ALA A 42 11.66 6.95 1.16
N SER A 43 12.89 7.46 1.10
CA SER A 43 13.18 8.83 1.52
C SER A 43 12.39 9.84 0.69
N GLN A 44 12.40 9.72 -0.64
CA GLN A 44 11.62 10.60 -1.54
C GLN A 44 10.12 10.53 -1.26
N LEU A 45 9.58 9.32 -1.07
CA LEU A 45 8.18 9.10 -0.73
C LEU A 45 7.81 9.78 0.60
N CYS A 46 8.69 9.70 1.60
CA CYS A 46 8.51 10.32 2.91
C CYS A 46 8.53 11.86 2.83
N HIS A 47 9.37 12.45 1.98
CA HIS A 47 9.34 13.90 1.76
C HIS A 47 8.00 14.37 1.18
N VAL A 48 7.48 13.65 0.18
CA VAL A 48 6.18 13.97 -0.42
C VAL A 48 5.03 13.70 0.56
N ASP A 49 5.11 12.65 1.37
CA ASP A 49 4.14 12.38 2.44
C ASP A 49 4.07 13.54 3.45
N ASN A 50 5.22 14.04 3.92
CA ASN A 50 5.25 15.19 4.84
C ASN A 50 4.66 16.46 4.22
N LEU A 51 4.91 16.70 2.92
CA LEU A 51 4.27 17.80 2.19
C LEU A 51 2.75 17.63 2.15
N LEU A 52 2.27 16.43 1.81
CA LEU A 52 0.84 16.12 1.77
C LEU A 52 0.20 16.30 3.15
N ASN A 53 0.82 15.80 4.23
CA ASN A 53 0.30 15.96 5.59
C ASN A 53 0.05 17.45 5.94
N GLY A 54 0.97 18.35 5.56
CA GLY A 54 0.78 19.79 5.79
C GLY A 54 -0.31 20.43 4.92
N LEU A 55 -0.45 19.99 3.67
CA LEU A 55 -1.54 20.47 2.80
C LEU A 55 -2.91 19.96 3.25
N GLU A 56 -2.99 18.73 3.71
CA GLU A 56 -4.20 18.11 4.26
C GLU A 56 -4.66 18.82 5.54
N GLU A 57 -3.74 19.15 6.44
CA GLU A 57 -4.04 19.95 7.63
C GLU A 57 -4.58 21.34 7.28
N GLN A 58 -4.02 22.00 6.26
CA GLN A 58 -4.53 23.28 5.77
C GLN A 58 -5.95 23.13 5.19
N VAL A 59 -6.20 22.08 4.41
CA VAL A 59 -7.56 21.79 3.89
C VAL A 59 -8.54 21.61 5.04
N LEU A 60 -8.16 20.85 6.07
CA LEU A 60 -9.01 20.62 7.25
C LEU A 60 -9.34 21.93 7.99
N GLN A 61 -8.34 22.78 8.21
CA GLN A 61 -8.52 24.07 8.87
C GLN A 61 -9.45 25.00 8.07
N GLN A 62 -9.19 25.14 6.77
CA GLN A 62 -9.98 26.03 5.90
C GLN A 62 -11.42 25.55 5.73
N MET A 63 -11.64 24.23 5.67
CA MET A 63 -12.99 23.65 5.66
C MET A 63 -13.77 23.97 6.94
N ALA A 64 -13.11 24.13 8.08
CA ALA A 64 -13.76 24.53 9.33
C ALA A 64 -14.13 26.03 9.38
N GLU A 65 -13.49 26.85 8.55
CA GLU A 65 -13.70 28.30 8.44
C GLU A 65 -14.78 28.68 7.40
N ASP A 66 -15.49 27.71 6.82
CA ASP A 66 -16.47 27.88 5.73
C ASP A 66 -15.91 28.57 4.46
N ASP A 67 -14.58 28.64 4.31
CA ASP A 67 -13.89 29.08 3.09
C ASP A 67 -13.40 27.86 2.29
N PRO A 68 -14.05 27.50 1.15
CA PRO A 68 -13.68 26.29 0.42
C PRO A 68 -12.23 26.41 -0.08
N PRO A 69 -11.30 25.54 0.35
CA PRO A 69 -9.88 25.70 0.06
C PRO A 69 -9.53 25.22 -1.35
N ARG A 70 -10.09 25.86 -2.38
CA ARG A 70 -10.11 25.34 -3.76
C ARG A 70 -8.72 25.05 -4.30
N SER A 71 -7.75 25.94 -4.06
CA SER A 71 -6.38 25.77 -4.55
C SER A 71 -5.61 24.67 -3.81
N THR A 72 -5.69 24.67 -2.47
CA THR A 72 -5.00 23.67 -1.64
C THR A 72 -5.61 22.30 -1.87
N MET A 73 -6.93 22.20 -1.92
CA MET A 73 -7.68 20.99 -2.22
C MET A 73 -7.35 20.45 -3.61
N ALA A 74 -7.27 21.30 -4.64
CA ALA A 74 -6.84 20.87 -5.98
C ALA A 74 -5.41 20.31 -5.98
N MET A 75 -4.51 20.88 -5.17
CA MET A 75 -3.14 20.37 -5.02
C MET A 75 -3.13 19.00 -4.33
N VAL A 76 -3.86 18.82 -3.23
CA VAL A 76 -3.99 17.52 -2.55
C VAL A 76 -4.61 16.47 -3.49
N GLN A 77 -5.65 16.83 -4.25
CA GLN A 77 -6.28 15.97 -5.26
C GLN A 77 -5.31 15.53 -6.36
N ALA A 78 -4.41 16.41 -6.80
CA ALA A 78 -3.42 16.09 -7.84
C ALA A 78 -2.25 15.25 -7.32
N LEU A 79 -1.75 15.55 -6.12
CA LEU A 79 -0.56 14.90 -5.55
C LEU A 79 -0.87 13.55 -4.89
N SER A 80 -2.05 13.37 -4.31
CA SER A 80 -2.40 12.14 -3.59
C SER A 80 -2.34 10.88 -4.48
N PRO A 81 -2.88 10.87 -5.72
CA PRO A 81 -2.72 9.73 -6.63
C PRO A 81 -1.27 9.44 -7.00
N MET A 82 -0.45 10.48 -7.19
CA MET A 82 0.98 10.31 -7.51
C MET A 82 1.73 9.65 -6.37
N TRP A 83 1.43 10.06 -5.13
CA TRP A 83 1.97 9.44 -3.93
C TRP A 83 1.52 7.98 -3.79
N ILE A 84 0.23 7.69 -4.02
CA ILE A 84 -0.32 6.32 -4.00
C ILE A 84 0.40 5.42 -5.01
N PHE A 85 0.62 5.91 -6.23
CA PHE A 85 1.37 5.16 -7.25
C PHE A 85 2.81 4.88 -6.82
N ALA A 86 3.51 5.88 -6.29
CA ALA A 86 4.88 5.73 -5.81
C ALA A 86 4.97 4.73 -4.63
N ALA A 87 4.07 4.84 -3.65
CA ALA A 87 3.99 3.92 -2.52
C ALA A 87 3.73 2.48 -2.98
N TYR A 88 2.79 2.29 -3.92
CA TYR A 88 2.48 0.98 -4.47
C TYR A 88 3.68 0.36 -5.19
N GLU A 89 4.32 1.09 -6.11
CA GLU A 89 5.43 0.54 -6.89
C GLU A 89 6.67 0.23 -6.03
N LEU A 90 6.91 1.03 -4.98
CA LEU A 90 7.97 0.79 -4.01
C LEU A 90 7.73 -0.52 -3.24
N LEU A 91 6.55 -0.64 -2.61
CA LEU A 91 6.18 -1.84 -1.86
C LEU A 91 6.10 -3.07 -2.77
N ARG A 92 5.52 -2.94 -3.97
CA ARG A 92 5.45 -4.04 -4.96
C ARG A 92 6.84 -4.56 -5.29
N THR A 93 7.80 -3.67 -5.55
CA THR A 93 9.19 -4.04 -5.84
C THR A 93 9.84 -4.75 -4.66
N TRP A 94 9.67 -4.25 -3.44
CA TRP A 94 10.20 -4.90 -2.24
C TRP A 94 9.57 -6.28 -2.00
N ARG A 95 8.23 -6.40 -2.11
CA ARG A 95 7.51 -7.68 -1.95
C ARG A 95 7.99 -8.74 -2.95
N GLN A 96 8.09 -8.37 -4.23
CA GLN A 96 8.59 -9.27 -5.27
C GLN A 96 10.01 -9.79 -4.98
N ARG A 97 10.88 -8.95 -4.41
CA ARG A 97 12.23 -9.36 -4.03
C ARG A 97 12.22 -10.34 -2.87
N CYS A 98 11.34 -10.13 -1.88
CA CYS A 98 11.16 -11.05 -0.75
C CYS A 98 10.62 -12.40 -1.23
N GLU A 99 9.58 -12.40 -2.06
CA GLU A 99 9.00 -13.61 -2.66
C GLU A 99 10.04 -14.40 -3.47
N GLU A 100 10.89 -13.72 -4.25
CA GLU A 100 11.97 -14.37 -4.98
C GLU A 100 12.98 -15.03 -4.03
N VAL A 101 13.42 -14.33 -2.97
CA VAL A 101 14.38 -14.86 -1.98
C VAL A 101 13.80 -16.08 -1.25
N ILE A 102 12.55 -15.98 -0.80
CA ILE A 102 11.81 -17.08 -0.15
C ILE A 102 11.75 -18.31 -1.06
N LYS A 103 11.38 -18.11 -2.33
CA LYS A 103 11.29 -19.20 -3.30
C LYS A 103 12.65 -19.85 -3.56
N LEU A 104 13.72 -19.05 -3.62
CA LEU A 104 15.08 -19.56 -3.80
C LEU A 104 15.58 -20.35 -2.58
N ALA A 105 15.18 -19.95 -1.38
CA ALA A 105 15.47 -20.69 -0.16
C ALA A 105 14.76 -22.07 -0.14
N GLU A 106 13.49 -22.11 -0.57
CA GLU A 106 12.69 -23.35 -0.59
C GLU A 106 13.19 -24.38 -1.61
N ASN A 107 13.73 -23.93 -2.74
CA ASN A 107 14.16 -24.82 -3.82
C ASN A 107 15.68 -24.99 -3.94
N GLY A 108 16.46 -24.39 -3.03
CA GLY A 108 17.93 -24.42 -3.07
C GLY A 108 18.54 -23.68 -4.27
N GLY A 109 17.82 -22.73 -4.87
CA GLY A 109 18.17 -22.08 -6.12
C GLY A 109 19.14 -20.89 -6.00
N PHE A 110 19.59 -20.53 -4.79
CA PHE A 110 20.45 -19.37 -4.55
C PHE A 110 21.73 -19.42 -5.38
N ASP A 111 22.48 -20.53 -5.34
CA ASP A 111 23.75 -20.67 -6.05
C ASP A 111 23.60 -20.46 -7.56
N GLN A 112 22.57 -21.06 -8.15
CA GLN A 112 22.30 -20.94 -9.58
C GLN A 112 21.99 -19.50 -9.96
N LYS A 113 21.15 -18.82 -9.16
CA LYS A 113 20.73 -17.44 -9.45
C LYS A 113 21.86 -16.44 -9.23
N ALA A 114 22.60 -16.56 -8.13
CA ALA A 114 23.73 -15.69 -7.80
C ALA A 114 24.84 -15.83 -8.86
N SER A 115 25.24 -17.07 -9.21
CA SER A 115 26.24 -17.33 -10.25
C SER A 115 25.81 -16.78 -11.62
N HIS A 116 24.52 -16.86 -11.95
CA HIS A 116 24.00 -16.26 -13.18
C HIS A 116 24.11 -14.72 -13.19
N LEU A 117 23.92 -14.08 -12.04
CA LEU A 117 24.02 -12.63 -11.91
C LEU A 117 25.47 -12.15 -11.95
N GLU A 118 26.37 -12.91 -11.33
CA GLU A 118 27.83 -12.70 -11.23
C GLU A 118 28.57 -12.86 -12.57
N ARG A 119 27.94 -13.47 -13.59
CA ARG A 119 28.58 -13.68 -14.91
C ARG A 119 29.09 -12.36 -15.51
N GLU A 120 30.27 -12.40 -16.11
CA GLU A 120 30.83 -11.25 -16.81
C GLU A 120 30.01 -10.89 -18.05
N LEU A 121 29.74 -9.58 -18.23
CA LEU A 121 28.99 -9.04 -19.37
C LEU A 121 29.85 -8.19 -20.31
N GLY A 122 31.15 -8.03 -20.02
CA GLY A 122 32.02 -7.08 -20.73
C GLY A 122 31.85 -5.61 -20.31
N TYR A 123 30.99 -5.34 -19.32
CA TYR A 123 30.84 -4.04 -18.65
C TYR A 123 30.39 -4.25 -17.20
N ARG A 124 30.62 -3.24 -16.35
CA ARG A 124 30.21 -3.30 -14.94
C ARG A 124 28.73 -2.99 -14.79
N HIS A 125 27.98 -3.86 -14.13
CA HIS A 125 26.56 -3.66 -13.83
C HIS A 125 26.33 -3.74 -12.32
N TYR A 126 26.44 -2.59 -11.64
CA TYR A 126 26.41 -2.50 -10.17
C TYR A 126 25.21 -3.21 -9.54
N ASP A 127 24.00 -3.02 -10.06
CA ASP A 127 22.80 -3.64 -9.46
C ASP A 127 22.78 -5.16 -9.56
N ARG A 128 23.45 -5.75 -10.57
CA ARG A 128 23.57 -7.21 -10.70
C ARG A 128 24.53 -7.75 -9.65
N GLU A 129 25.67 -7.07 -9.47
CA GLU A 129 26.66 -7.39 -8.42
C GLU A 129 26.00 -7.31 -7.04
N LEU A 130 25.29 -6.21 -6.75
CA LEU A 130 24.57 -6.03 -5.50
C LEU A 130 23.48 -7.09 -5.31
N ARG A 131 22.69 -7.41 -6.35
CA ARG A 131 21.64 -8.43 -6.24
C ARG A 131 22.25 -9.82 -6.00
N ALA A 132 23.37 -10.15 -6.62
CA ALA A 132 24.08 -11.41 -6.36
C ALA A 132 24.52 -11.47 -4.89
N GLN A 133 25.18 -10.42 -4.39
CA GLN A 133 25.62 -10.35 -3.00
C GLN A 133 24.46 -10.51 -2.02
N GLN A 134 23.35 -9.80 -2.23
CA GLN A 134 22.14 -9.93 -1.40
C GLN A 134 21.59 -11.37 -1.36
N LEU A 135 21.69 -12.11 -2.47
CA LEU A 135 21.25 -13.51 -2.51
C LEU A 135 22.22 -14.42 -1.75
N ARG A 136 23.54 -14.18 -1.84
CA ARG A 136 24.55 -14.87 -1.03
C ARG A 136 24.33 -14.62 0.46
N ASP A 137 24.13 -13.36 0.84
CA ASP A 137 23.90 -12.99 2.24
C ASP A 137 22.60 -13.61 2.78
N ALA A 138 21.56 -13.78 1.95
CA ALA A 138 20.32 -14.43 2.35
C ALA A 138 20.46 -15.96 2.45
N GLN A 139 21.31 -16.57 1.63
CA GLN A 139 21.66 -17.99 1.74
C GLN A 139 22.38 -18.31 3.05
N GLU A 140 23.23 -17.38 3.52
CA GLU A 140 23.97 -17.51 4.77
C GLU A 140 23.17 -17.11 6.02
N ARG A 141 22.03 -16.43 5.85
CA ARG A 141 21.18 -15.90 6.93
C ARG A 141 19.74 -16.39 6.83
N PRO A 142 19.45 -17.64 7.23
CA PRO A 142 18.08 -18.18 7.21
C PRO A 142 17.06 -17.31 7.98
N GLU A 143 17.50 -16.66 9.06
CA GLU A 143 16.67 -15.76 9.86
C GLU A 143 16.17 -14.53 9.07
N LEU A 144 16.93 -14.07 8.06
CA LEU A 144 16.48 -13.01 7.16
C LEU A 144 15.31 -13.50 6.30
N VAL A 145 15.37 -14.74 5.82
CA VAL A 145 14.30 -15.35 5.02
C VAL A 145 13.04 -15.52 5.86
N ASP A 146 13.17 -15.95 7.11
CA ASP A 146 12.06 -16.08 8.04
C ASP A 146 11.42 -14.72 8.35
N GLN A 147 12.22 -13.68 8.58
CA GLN A 147 11.71 -12.32 8.77
C GLN A 147 10.99 -11.79 7.52
N MET A 148 11.52 -12.06 6.31
CA MET A 148 10.83 -11.71 5.06
C MET A 148 9.45 -12.36 4.95
N ARG A 149 9.28 -13.61 5.41
CA ARG A 149 7.95 -14.27 5.42
C ARG A 149 6.99 -13.56 6.37
N VAL A 150 7.47 -13.20 7.56
CA VAL A 150 6.67 -12.47 8.57
C VAL A 150 6.27 -11.10 8.04
N ASP A 151 7.21 -10.32 7.51
CA ASP A 151 6.96 -8.98 7.02
C ASP A 151 6.04 -8.98 5.79
N LEU A 152 6.17 -9.95 4.88
CA LEU A 152 5.24 -10.12 3.76
C LEU A 152 3.80 -10.34 4.23
N ARG A 153 3.59 -11.15 5.27
CA ARG A 153 2.27 -11.40 5.86
C ARG A 153 1.72 -10.16 6.56
N ARG A 154 2.53 -9.51 7.41
CA ARG A 154 2.16 -8.27 8.12
C ARG A 154 1.69 -7.17 7.19
N THR A 155 2.35 -7.04 6.03
CA THR A 155 2.07 -5.97 5.07
C THR A 155 1.00 -6.34 4.03
N GLU A 156 0.48 -7.58 4.01
CA GLU A 156 -0.44 -8.09 2.98
C GLU A 156 -1.75 -7.28 2.88
N MET A 157 -2.42 -7.04 4.01
CA MET A 157 -3.72 -6.34 3.99
C MET A 157 -3.58 -4.88 3.56
N GLY A 158 -2.57 -4.18 4.09
CA GLY A 158 -2.25 -2.81 3.70
C GLY A 158 -1.82 -2.69 2.24
N PHE A 159 -0.96 -3.60 1.77
CA PHE A 159 -0.53 -3.63 0.36
C PHE A 159 -1.70 -3.93 -0.58
N THR A 160 -2.59 -4.86 -0.23
CA THR A 160 -3.75 -5.22 -1.04
C THR A 160 -4.74 -4.05 -1.14
N THR A 161 -4.97 -3.33 -0.03
CA THR A 161 -5.81 -2.12 -0.03
C THR A 161 -5.20 -1.03 -0.92
N LEU A 162 -3.89 -0.82 -0.81
CA LEU A 162 -3.15 0.10 -1.68
C LEU A 162 -3.22 -0.29 -3.15
N GLU A 163 -3.04 -1.57 -3.47
CA GLU A 163 -3.18 -2.09 -4.84
C GLU A 163 -4.57 -1.83 -5.40
N PHE A 164 -5.60 -2.09 -4.60
CA PHE A 164 -6.99 -1.89 -4.99
C PHE A 164 -7.24 -0.46 -5.43
N ILE A 165 -6.84 0.52 -4.61
CA ILE A 165 -6.99 1.95 -4.92
C ILE A 165 -6.14 2.35 -6.12
N ARG A 166 -4.90 1.88 -6.19
CA ARG A 166 -4.02 2.14 -7.34
C ARG A 166 -4.64 1.65 -8.65
N VAL A 167 -5.28 0.48 -8.66
CA VAL A 167 -5.96 -0.06 -9.86
C VAL A 167 -7.17 0.80 -10.20
N ALA A 168 -8.01 1.16 -9.22
CA ALA A 168 -9.17 2.01 -9.44
C ALA A 168 -8.78 3.38 -10.03
N LEU A 169 -7.74 4.01 -9.48
CA LEU A 169 -7.21 5.29 -9.96
C LEU A 169 -6.62 5.20 -11.38
N ALA A 170 -5.88 4.14 -11.70
CA ALA A 170 -5.16 4.04 -12.97
C ALA A 170 -6.01 3.50 -14.13
N LYS A 171 -7.00 2.65 -13.83
CA LYS A 171 -7.75 1.92 -14.85
C LYS A 171 -9.24 2.22 -14.88
N HIS A 172 -9.76 2.88 -13.85
CA HIS A 172 -11.20 3.07 -13.66
C HIS A 172 -11.96 1.74 -13.56
N GLU A 173 -11.25 0.66 -13.21
CA GLU A 173 -11.72 -0.71 -13.08
C GLU A 173 -11.70 -1.15 -11.62
N VAL A 174 -12.56 -2.10 -11.28
CA VAL A 174 -12.52 -2.82 -10.02
C VAL A 174 -11.50 -3.97 -10.07
N SER A 175 -10.76 -4.17 -8.98
CA SER A 175 -9.87 -5.33 -8.82
C SER A 175 -10.67 -6.60 -8.50
N LYS A 176 -11.24 -7.26 -9.52
CA LYS A 176 -11.94 -8.56 -9.39
C LYS A 176 -11.27 -9.63 -10.25
N LYS A 177 -11.19 -10.87 -9.75
CA LYS A 177 -10.73 -12.04 -10.53
C LYS A 177 -11.79 -12.42 -11.58
N GLY A 178 -11.44 -12.35 -12.86
CA GLY A 178 -12.31 -12.74 -13.99
C GLY A 178 -12.08 -11.92 -15.26
N ASN A 179 -12.60 -12.39 -16.40
CA ASN A 179 -12.41 -11.74 -17.72
C ASN A 179 -13.29 -10.50 -17.94
N LYS A 180 -14.26 -10.22 -17.05
CA LYS A 180 -15.10 -9.02 -17.09
C LYS A 180 -14.90 -8.24 -15.80
N LYS A 181 -14.05 -7.21 -15.86
CA LYS A 181 -13.85 -6.30 -14.73
C LYS A 181 -14.93 -5.23 -14.75
N PRO A 182 -15.72 -5.07 -13.68
CA PRO A 182 -16.69 -4.00 -13.61
C PRO A 182 -15.99 -2.62 -13.56
N ILE A 183 -16.65 -1.62 -14.12
CA ILE A 183 -16.23 -0.21 -14.04
C ILE A 183 -16.51 0.27 -12.61
N ALA A 184 -15.58 1.01 -12.01
CA ALA A 184 -15.82 1.61 -10.69
C ALA A 184 -16.97 2.64 -10.76
N PHE A 185 -17.72 2.84 -9.67
CA PHE A 185 -18.88 3.75 -9.67
C PHE A 185 -18.49 5.22 -9.86
N ALA A 186 -17.40 5.66 -9.22
CA ALA A 186 -16.85 7.01 -9.37
C ALA A 186 -15.30 7.01 -9.33
N PRO A 187 -14.63 6.46 -10.36
CA PRO A 187 -13.18 6.33 -10.37
C PRO A 187 -12.51 7.70 -10.36
N GLY A 188 -11.68 7.94 -9.34
CA GLY A 188 -10.96 9.21 -9.18
C GLY A 188 -11.76 10.33 -8.52
N LEU A 189 -13.03 10.12 -8.15
CA LEU A 189 -13.76 11.07 -7.29
C LEU A 189 -13.18 10.99 -5.88
N ALA A 190 -12.34 11.97 -5.58
CA ALA A 190 -11.75 12.18 -4.27
C ALA A 190 -12.58 13.22 -3.50
N LEU A 191 -13.19 12.81 -2.39
CA LEU A 191 -13.86 13.73 -1.48
C LEU A 191 -12.92 14.11 -0.33
N PRO A 192 -12.89 15.38 0.11
CA PRO A 192 -12.07 15.75 1.25
C PRO A 192 -12.60 15.07 2.53
N ASN A 193 -11.72 14.31 3.17
CA ASN A 193 -11.96 13.62 4.42
C ASN A 193 -12.13 14.64 5.54
N ARG A 194 -13.24 14.56 6.27
CA ARG A 194 -13.62 15.55 7.29
C ARG A 194 -12.79 15.49 8.57
N HIS A 195 -11.99 14.45 8.76
CA HIS A 195 -11.16 14.27 9.96
C HIS A 195 -9.70 14.68 9.72
N THR A 196 -9.23 14.63 8.46
CA THR A 196 -7.81 14.80 8.13
C THR A 196 -7.54 15.80 7.02
N GLY A 197 -8.54 16.17 6.21
CA GLY A 197 -8.35 16.97 4.99
C GLY A 197 -7.70 16.20 3.82
N SER A 198 -7.36 14.92 4.03
CA SER A 198 -6.93 13.99 2.97
C SER A 198 -8.03 13.75 1.94
N MET A 199 -7.67 13.16 0.81
CA MET A 199 -8.65 12.66 -0.15
C MET A 199 -9.11 11.25 0.22
N ASP A 200 -10.43 11.06 0.33
CA ASP A 200 -11.11 9.77 0.45
C ASP A 200 -11.31 9.16 -0.94
N TYR A 201 -10.96 7.88 -1.07
CA TYR A 201 -11.16 7.09 -2.27
C TYR A 201 -12.17 5.97 -2.01
N GLU A 202 -13.11 5.83 -2.94
CA GLU A 202 -14.10 4.75 -2.89
C GLU A 202 -13.44 3.39 -3.13
N MET A 203 -13.78 2.42 -2.28
CA MET A 203 -13.53 1.01 -2.51
C MET A 203 -14.83 0.35 -2.98
N SER A 204 -14.93 -0.05 -4.24
CA SER A 204 -16.12 -0.70 -4.80
C SER A 204 -15.81 -2.00 -5.53
N ASN A 205 -16.63 -3.04 -5.33
CA ASN A 205 -16.43 -4.38 -5.91
C ASN A 205 -17.23 -4.61 -7.21
N GLY A 206 -17.76 -3.54 -7.81
CA GLY A 206 -18.55 -3.56 -9.05
C GLY A 206 -20.05 -3.73 -8.87
N GLY A 207 -20.51 -4.17 -7.70
CA GLY A 207 -21.93 -4.24 -7.32
C GLY A 207 -22.27 -3.44 -6.07
N SER A 208 -21.28 -3.15 -5.22
CA SER A 208 -21.43 -2.36 -3.99
C SER A 208 -20.16 -1.57 -3.67
N ILE A 209 -20.34 -0.50 -2.89
CA ILE A 209 -19.25 0.19 -2.20
C ILE A 209 -18.99 -0.58 -0.91
N ILE A 210 -17.78 -1.10 -0.75
CA ILE A 210 -17.35 -1.87 0.43
C ILE A 210 -16.71 -0.99 1.50
N GLY A 211 -16.25 0.21 1.14
CA GLY A 211 -15.71 1.18 2.08
C GLY A 211 -15.11 2.41 1.40
N TYR A 212 -14.49 3.24 2.20
CA TYR A 212 -13.66 4.36 1.77
C TYR A 212 -12.31 4.26 2.47
N VAL A 213 -11.26 4.67 1.77
CA VAL A 213 -9.91 4.76 2.34
C VAL A 213 -9.27 6.04 1.84
N SER A 214 -8.71 6.81 2.77
CA SER A 214 -7.99 8.02 2.44
C SER A 214 -6.52 7.74 2.15
N ARG A 215 -5.85 8.66 1.45
CA ARG A 215 -4.37 8.63 1.36
C ARG A 215 -3.73 8.62 2.76
N ARG A 216 -4.31 9.33 3.73
CA ARG A 216 -3.85 9.34 5.13
C ARG A 216 -3.96 7.96 5.79
N ASP A 217 -5.07 7.23 5.59
CA ASP A 217 -5.22 5.87 6.11
C ASP A 217 -4.12 4.93 5.58
N ILE A 218 -3.79 5.04 4.29
CA ILE A 218 -2.72 4.25 3.66
C ILE A 218 -1.36 4.58 4.29
N ALA A 219 -1.05 5.86 4.50
CA ALA A 219 0.22 6.26 5.09
C ALA A 219 0.34 5.84 6.56
N GLU A 220 -0.73 5.96 7.36
CA GLU A 220 -0.76 5.43 8.73
C GLU A 220 -0.54 3.92 8.74
N THR A 221 -1.20 3.20 7.83
CA THR A 221 -1.01 1.74 7.68
C THR A 221 0.45 1.39 7.40
N ILE A 222 1.13 2.12 6.51
CA ILE A 222 2.55 1.89 6.22
C ILE A 222 3.42 2.18 7.45
N ARG A 223 3.16 3.28 8.17
CA ARG A 223 3.89 3.61 9.40
C ARG A 223 3.71 2.54 10.47
N PHE A 224 2.56 1.86 10.51
CA PHE A 224 2.24 0.84 11.49
C PHE A 224 2.78 -0.55 11.15
N PHE A 225 3.24 -0.82 9.91
CA PHE A 225 3.77 -2.13 9.52
C PHE A 225 4.79 -2.77 10.48
N PRO A 226 5.75 -2.05 11.08
CA PRO A 226 6.73 -2.64 11.99
C PRO A 226 6.10 -3.13 13.30
N GLU A 227 5.02 -2.47 13.73
CA GLU A 227 4.29 -2.72 14.97
C GLU A 227 3.12 -3.71 14.78
N ALA A 228 2.70 -3.92 13.52
CA ALA A 228 1.60 -4.80 13.19
C ALA A 228 1.89 -6.25 13.61
N ASP A 229 0.92 -6.87 14.29
CA ASP A 229 0.94 -8.29 14.57
C ASP A 229 0.96 -9.10 13.26
N ASN A 230 1.59 -10.28 13.30
CA ASN A 230 1.56 -11.18 12.14
C ASN A 230 0.14 -11.78 12.03
N PRO A 231 -0.62 -11.49 10.96
CA PRO A 231 -1.99 -11.95 10.85
C PRO A 231 -2.06 -13.48 10.74
N SER A 232 -3.10 -14.07 11.32
CA SER A 232 -3.41 -15.49 11.16
C SER A 232 -3.90 -15.78 9.73
N ASP A 233 -3.94 -17.06 9.35
CA ASP A 233 -4.52 -17.46 8.06
C ASP A 233 -6.03 -17.18 7.98
N GLU A 234 -6.72 -17.18 9.13
CA GLU A 234 -8.13 -16.81 9.24
C GLU A 234 -8.31 -15.32 8.95
N ASP A 235 -7.48 -14.46 9.54
CA ASP A 235 -7.52 -13.00 9.31
C ASP A 235 -7.31 -12.67 7.82
N LEU A 236 -6.30 -13.30 7.19
CA LEU A 236 -6.03 -13.11 5.77
C LEU A 236 -7.16 -13.61 4.88
N THR A 237 -7.80 -14.73 5.26
CA THR A 237 -8.94 -15.28 4.52
C THR A 237 -10.16 -14.39 4.65
N GLY A 238 -10.48 -13.94 5.86
CA GLY A 238 -11.56 -13.00 6.14
C GLY A 238 -11.38 -11.68 5.38
N PHE A 239 -10.16 -11.13 5.38
CA PHE A 239 -9.84 -9.93 4.62
C PHE A 239 -10.03 -10.11 3.10
N ARG A 240 -9.60 -11.24 2.54
CA ARG A 240 -9.85 -11.54 1.10
C ARG A 240 -11.33 -11.64 0.78
N HIS A 241 -12.13 -12.22 1.67
CA HIS A 241 -13.59 -12.26 1.52
C HIS A 241 -14.21 -10.87 1.57
N TYR A 242 -13.75 -10.02 2.50
CA TYR A 242 -14.16 -8.62 2.58
C TYR A 242 -13.83 -7.83 1.29
N MET A 243 -12.63 -8.02 0.74
CA MET A 243 -12.19 -7.32 -0.48
C MET A 243 -12.88 -7.80 -1.76
N ASN A 244 -13.46 -9.00 -1.75
CA ASN A 244 -14.19 -9.56 -2.88
C ASN A 244 -15.51 -10.23 -2.40
N PRO A 245 -16.49 -9.43 -1.94
CA PRO A 245 -17.78 -9.95 -1.52
C PRO A 245 -18.47 -10.68 -2.68
N HIS A 246 -19.31 -11.65 -2.35
CA HIS A 246 -20.18 -12.28 -3.35
C HIS A 246 -21.07 -11.23 -4.03
N ASP A 247 -21.34 -11.44 -5.32
CA ASP A 247 -22.27 -10.58 -6.06
C ASP A 247 -23.66 -10.67 -5.42
N VAL A 248 -24.29 -9.52 -5.20
CA VAL A 248 -25.68 -9.46 -4.76
C VAL A 248 -26.54 -9.91 -5.95
N GLU A 249 -27.24 -11.04 -5.83
CA GLU A 249 -28.18 -11.45 -6.86
C GLU A 249 -29.27 -10.38 -7.02
N PRO A 250 -29.63 -10.01 -8.27
CA PRO A 250 -30.69 -9.04 -8.49
C PRO A 250 -32.00 -9.59 -7.91
N PRO A 251 -32.81 -8.76 -7.24
CA PRO A 251 -34.10 -9.20 -6.72
C PRO A 251 -35.00 -9.63 -7.90
N GLY A 252 -35.23 -10.95 -8.01
CA GLY A 252 -36.11 -11.54 -9.04
C GLY A 252 -35.60 -12.80 -9.76
N SER A 253 -34.43 -13.35 -9.42
CA SER A 253 -33.89 -14.58 -10.04
C SER A 253 -34.65 -15.87 -9.64
N ASN A 254 -35.50 -15.84 -8.61
CA ASN A 254 -36.34 -16.97 -8.23
C ASN A 254 -37.75 -16.85 -8.81
N GLY A 255 -37.96 -17.47 -9.98
CA GLY A 255 -39.30 -17.87 -10.41
C GLY A 255 -39.58 -17.60 -11.88
N SER A 256 -39.17 -18.52 -12.75
CA SER A 256 -39.82 -18.74 -14.04
C SER A 256 -39.52 -20.15 -14.54
N THR A 257 -40.30 -21.10 -14.03
CA THR A 257 -40.52 -22.39 -14.70
C THR A 257 -42.03 -22.58 -14.83
N PRO A 258 -42.58 -22.57 -16.04
CA PRO A 258 -43.70 -23.42 -16.38
C PRO A 258 -43.21 -24.82 -16.82
#